data_AF-A0A067EXX1-F1
#
_entry.id   AF-A0A067EXX1-F1
#
_cell.length_a   1.000
_cell.length_b   1.000
_cell.length_c   1.000
_cell.angle_alpha   90.00
_cell.angle_beta   90.00
_cell.angle_gamma   90.00
#
_symmetry.space_group_name_H-M   'P 1'
#
loop_
_entity.id
_entity.type
_entity.pdbx_description
1 polymer ?
#
loop_
_entity_poly.entity_id
_entity_poly.type
_entity_poly.pdbx_seq_one_letter_code
_entity_poly.pdbx_strand_id
1 'polypeptide(L)'
;FNNNDGNWWLQVQDQLVGYWPSSIFTHLAGTSDAISWGGEIVNNQPNGHHTSTQMGSGHFPNEAYGKASYFTKLGYFDEGNNVKDPENLEPFVTRPPCYDLRTGKDNKFGVFFYFGGPGYSANCQ
;
A
#
# COMPACT_ATOMS: atom_id res chain seq x y z
N PHE A 1 5.00 -9.39 -20.99
CA PHE A 1 4.73 -7.96 -21.27
C PHE A 1 6.03 -7.34 -21.76
N ASN A 2 6.03 -6.58 -22.85
CA ASN A 2 7.24 -5.89 -23.31
C ASN A 2 7.41 -4.62 -22.44
N ASN A 3 8.42 -4.60 -21.58
CA ASN A 3 8.55 -3.61 -20.51
C ASN A 3 9.42 -2.40 -20.89
N ASN A 4 9.84 -2.31 -22.16
CA ASN A 4 10.78 -1.28 -22.63
C ASN A 4 10.12 0.01 -23.13
N ASP A 5 8.79 0.04 -23.23
CA ASP A 5 8.04 1.17 -23.81
C ASP A 5 7.50 2.15 -22.74
N GLY A 6 7.75 1.87 -21.46
CA GLY A 6 7.29 2.69 -20.32
C GLY A 6 5.77 2.63 -20.07
N ASN A 7 5.07 1.70 -20.70
CA ASN A 7 3.62 1.56 -20.59
C ASN A 7 3.23 0.88 -19.28
N TRP A 8 2.12 1.31 -18.68
CA TRP A 8 1.60 0.74 -17.45
C TRP A 8 0.44 -0.21 -17.72
N TRP A 9 0.40 -1.30 -16.97
CA TRP A 9 -0.77 -2.17 -16.91
C TRP A 9 -1.10 -2.50 -15.47
N LEU A 10 -2.39 -2.63 -15.20
CA LEU A 10 -2.88 -3.19 -13.95
C LEU A 10 -3.43 -4.58 -14.26
N GLN A 11 -2.85 -5.59 -13.63
CA GLN A 11 -3.33 -6.96 -13.70
C GLN A 11 -3.71 -7.41 -12.29
N VAL A 12 -4.89 -8.03 -12.16
CA VAL A 12 -5.33 -8.65 -10.92
C VAL A 12 -5.48 -10.13 -11.21
N GLN A 13 -4.63 -10.94 -10.58
CA GLN A 13 -4.49 -12.37 -10.90
C GLN A 13 -4.17 -12.53 -12.40
N ASP A 14 -4.98 -13.27 -13.14
CA ASP A 14 -4.81 -13.47 -14.58
C ASP A 14 -5.63 -12.48 -15.43
N GLN A 15 -6.33 -11.54 -14.80
CA GLN A 15 -7.17 -10.57 -15.49
C GLN A 15 -6.46 -9.22 -15.66
N LEU A 16 -6.28 -8.81 -16.92
CA LEU A 16 -5.88 -7.45 -17.24
C LEU A 16 -7.04 -6.50 -16.91
N VAL A 17 -6.83 -5.62 -15.93
CA VAL A 17 -7.80 -4.61 -15.49
C VAL A 17 -7.70 -3.36 -16.35
N GLY A 18 -6.49 -2.98 -16.75
CA GLY A 18 -6.29 -1.80 -17.58
C GLY A 18 -4.89 -1.65 -18.13
N TYR A 19 -4.77 -0.74 -19.10
CA TYR A 19 -3.55 -0.39 -19.80
C TYR A 19 -3.51 1.12 -20.02
N TRP A 20 -2.35 1.72 -19.75
CA TRP A 20 -2.10 3.14 -19.86
C TRP A 20 -0.78 3.38 -20.61
N PRO A 21 -0.83 3.97 -21.82
CA PRO A 21 0.38 4.30 -22.57
C PRO A 21 1.32 5.23 -21.79
N SER A 22 2.64 5.13 -21.99
CA SER A 22 3.60 6.07 -21.41
C SER A 22 3.33 7.52 -21.81
N SER A 23 2.81 7.74 -23.02
CA SER A 23 2.55 9.07 -23.58
C SER A 23 1.52 9.92 -22.82
N ILE A 24 0.68 9.31 -21.97
CA ILE A 24 -0.28 10.05 -21.14
C ILE A 24 0.25 10.40 -19.75
N PHE A 25 1.46 9.95 -19.41
CA PHE A 25 2.12 10.25 -18.15
C PHE A 25 3.23 11.28 -18.33
N THR A 26 3.29 12.25 -17.42
CA THR A 26 4.40 13.22 -17.38
C THR A 26 5.56 12.77 -16.48
N HIS A 27 5.26 12.00 -15.43
CA HIS A 27 6.25 11.55 -14.43
C HIS A 27 6.40 10.03 -14.34
N LEU A 28 5.50 9.27 -14.97
CA LEU A 28 5.52 7.81 -14.97
C LEU A 28 5.80 7.23 -16.36
N ALA A 29 6.25 8.04 -17.33
CA ALA A 29 6.52 7.53 -18.68
C ALA A 29 7.75 6.59 -18.77
N GLY A 30 8.52 6.44 -17.68
CA GLY A 30 9.72 5.61 -17.59
C GLY A 30 9.78 4.85 -16.26
N THR A 31 10.95 4.83 -15.63
CA THR A 31 11.14 4.21 -14.31
C THR A 31 10.58 5.09 -13.19
N SER A 32 10.36 4.49 -12.02
CA SER A 32 9.96 5.21 -10.80
C SER A 32 11.13 5.33 -9.85
N ASP A 33 11.34 6.53 -9.30
CA ASP A 33 12.35 6.78 -8.26
C ASP A 33 11.90 6.32 -6.87
N ALA A 34 10.57 6.16 -6.67
CA ALA A 34 9.98 5.76 -5.41
C ALA A 34 8.76 4.84 -5.64
N ILE A 35 8.55 3.90 -4.72
CA ILE A 35 7.37 3.04 -4.71
C ILE A 35 6.77 3.12 -3.30
N SER A 36 5.46 3.30 -3.23
CA SER A 36 4.73 3.32 -1.97
C SER A 36 3.59 2.31 -2.01
N TRP A 37 3.43 1.57 -0.91
CA TRP A 37 2.32 0.65 -0.69
C TRP A 37 1.59 1.09 0.57
N GLY A 38 0.25 1.03 0.57
CA GLY A 38 -0.51 1.40 1.74
C GLY A 38 -1.96 1.72 1.42
N GLY A 39 -2.52 2.59 2.24
CA GLY A 39 -3.87 3.14 2.08
C GLY A 39 -3.92 4.57 2.58
N GLU A 40 -4.92 5.31 2.12
CA GLU A 40 -5.11 6.71 2.46
C GLU A 40 -6.52 6.92 2.99
N ILE A 41 -6.64 7.72 4.06
CA ILE A 41 -7.92 8.22 4.56
C ILE A 41 -7.85 9.75 4.56
N VAL A 42 -8.77 10.37 3.83
CA VAL A 42 -8.92 11.83 3.82
C VAL A 42 -10.07 12.20 4.73
N ASN A 43 -9.79 13.07 5.72
CA ASN A 43 -10.81 13.58 6.63
C ASN A 43 -10.57 15.06 6.94
N ASN A 44 -11.53 15.90 6.58
CA ASN A 44 -11.51 17.34 6.85
C ASN A 44 -12.08 17.72 8.22
N GLN A 45 -12.43 16.73 9.07
CA GLN A 45 -13.00 16.91 10.40
C GLN A 45 -14.25 17.83 10.44
N PRO A 46 -15.26 17.62 9.56
CA PRO A 46 -16.41 18.51 9.47
C PRO A 46 -17.21 18.64 10.78
N ASN A 47 -17.13 17.63 11.65
CA ASN A 47 -17.83 17.57 12.93
C ASN A 47 -16.90 17.83 14.14
N GLY A 48 -15.70 18.38 13.91
CA GLY A 48 -14.71 18.64 14.95
C GLY A 48 -14.02 17.39 15.51
N HIS A 49 -14.20 16.23 14.86
CA HIS A 49 -13.58 14.97 15.22
C HIS A 49 -13.13 14.16 14.00
N HIS A 50 -12.32 13.13 14.26
CA HIS A 50 -11.82 12.21 13.26
C HIS A 50 -12.94 11.37 12.64
N THR A 51 -12.72 10.83 11.45
CA THR A 51 -13.74 10.03 10.75
C THR A 51 -13.86 8.65 11.39
N SER A 52 -15.07 8.08 11.40
CA SER A 52 -15.30 6.67 11.74
C SER A 52 -15.00 5.71 10.58
N THR A 53 -14.47 6.22 9.46
CA THR A 53 -14.03 5.38 8.34
C THR A 53 -12.95 4.42 8.79
N GLN A 54 -13.19 3.13 8.64
CA GLN A 54 -12.21 2.10 8.94
C GLN A 54 -11.20 1.96 7.80
N MET A 55 -9.91 1.79 8.14
CA MET A 55 -8.89 1.42 7.16
C MET A 55 -8.74 -0.11 7.16
N GLY A 56 -8.79 -0.72 5.97
CA GLY A 56 -8.74 -2.18 5.82
C GLY A 56 -9.91 -2.84 6.55
N SER A 57 -9.62 -3.78 7.46
CA SER A 57 -10.60 -4.47 8.28
C SER A 57 -11.05 -3.67 9.51
N GLY A 58 -10.49 -2.49 9.76
CA GLY A 58 -10.74 -1.68 10.95
C GLY A 58 -9.99 -2.14 12.21
N HIS A 59 -9.28 -3.28 12.15
CA HIS A 59 -8.43 -3.77 13.21
C HIS A 59 -7.03 -3.16 13.14
N PHE A 60 -6.39 -2.99 14.30
CA PHE A 60 -5.02 -2.51 14.36
C PHE A 60 -4.03 -3.60 13.94
N PRO A 61 -2.87 -3.22 13.37
CA PRO A 61 -1.89 -4.17 12.84
C PRO A 61 -1.27 -5.11 13.89
N ASN A 62 -1.33 -4.75 15.18
CA ASN A 62 -0.89 -5.61 16.28
C ASN A 62 -1.76 -6.86 16.47
N GLU A 63 -3.00 -6.86 15.97
CA GLU A 63 -3.88 -8.03 15.97
C GLU A 63 -3.51 -9.07 14.90
N ALA A 64 -2.64 -8.71 13.95
CA ALA A 64 -1.98 -9.59 12.99
C ALA A 64 -2.94 -10.47 12.15
N TYR A 65 -2.42 -11.60 11.67
CA TYR A 65 -3.12 -12.50 10.75
C TYR A 65 -4.47 -12.97 11.31
N GLY A 66 -5.50 -12.96 10.45
CA GLY A 66 -6.86 -13.35 10.80
C GLY A 66 -7.71 -12.21 11.35
N LYS A 67 -7.12 -11.03 11.58
CA LYS A 67 -7.84 -9.83 12.04
C LYS A 67 -7.46 -8.57 11.26
N ALA A 68 -6.19 -8.21 11.27
CA ALA A 68 -5.70 -7.03 10.56
C ALA A 68 -5.64 -7.28 9.05
N SER A 69 -5.88 -6.24 8.26
CA SER A 69 -5.59 -6.27 6.82
C SER A 69 -4.10 -6.29 6.58
N TYR A 70 -3.69 -6.86 5.45
CA TYR A 70 -2.28 -7.00 5.11
C TYR A 70 -2.03 -6.98 3.60
N PHE A 71 -0.82 -6.59 3.23
CA PHE A 71 -0.22 -6.88 1.94
C PHE A 71 0.95 -7.85 2.18
N THR A 72 1.07 -8.87 1.35
CA THR A 72 2.17 -9.85 1.40
C THR A 72 2.89 -9.91 0.07
N LYS A 73 4.11 -10.44 0.08
CA LYS A 73 4.96 -10.63 -1.09
C LYS A 73 5.15 -9.31 -1.84
N LEU A 74 5.43 -8.24 -1.09
CA LEU A 74 5.81 -6.96 -1.68
C LEU A 74 7.07 -7.16 -2.53
N GLY A 75 7.06 -6.58 -3.72
CA GLY A 75 8.18 -6.60 -4.62
C GLY A 75 7.97 -5.64 -5.77
N TYR A 76 9.03 -5.41 -6.53
CA TYR A 76 9.02 -4.57 -7.72
C TYR A 76 9.87 -5.20 -8.81
N PHE A 77 9.66 -4.81 -10.06
CA PHE A 77 10.52 -5.22 -11.17
C PHE A 77 11.66 -4.23 -11.34
N ASP A 78 12.89 -4.73 -11.40
CA ASP A 78 14.05 -3.93 -11.80
C ASP A 78 14.11 -3.75 -13.33
N GLU A 79 15.06 -2.95 -13.81
CA GLU A 79 15.31 -2.69 -15.24
C GLU A 79 15.59 -3.99 -16.03
N GLY A 80 16.08 -5.03 -15.37
CA GLY A 80 16.32 -6.35 -15.94
C GLY A 80 15.10 -7.27 -15.95
N ASN A 81 13.91 -6.78 -15.59
CA ASN A 81 12.67 -7.54 -15.40
C ASN A 81 12.75 -8.62 -14.33
N ASN A 82 13.61 -8.45 -13.33
CA ASN A 82 13.69 -9.35 -12.19
C ASN A 82 12.81 -8.81 -11.06
N VAL A 83 12.08 -9.71 -10.38
CA VAL A 83 11.38 -9.36 -9.15
C VAL A 83 12.39 -9.17 -8.03
N LYS A 84 12.33 -8.03 -7.36
CA LYS A 84 13.16 -7.66 -6.21
C LYS A 84 12.28 -7.40 -5.00
N ASP A 85 12.77 -7.85 -3.83
CA ASP A 85 12.23 -7.40 -2.55
C ASP A 85 12.54 -5.90 -2.36
N PRO A 86 11.66 -5.13 -1.69
CA PRO A 86 11.98 -3.76 -1.29
C PRO A 86 13.20 -3.74 -0.37
N GLU A 87 14.23 -2.97 -0.72
CA GLU A 87 15.47 -2.89 0.07
C GLU A 87 15.42 -1.85 1.20
N ASN A 88 14.71 -0.74 1.01
CA ASN A 88 14.60 0.38 1.95
C ASN A 88 13.13 0.69 2.30
N LEU A 89 12.40 -0.31 2.79
CA LEU A 89 10.98 -0.16 3.13
C LEU A 89 10.81 0.60 4.45
N GLU A 90 10.41 1.86 4.36
CA GLU A 90 10.16 2.72 5.52
C GLU A 90 8.65 2.83 5.83
N PRO A 91 8.21 2.53 7.06
CA PRO A 91 6.82 2.72 7.46
C PRO A 91 6.50 4.21 7.62
N PHE A 92 5.37 4.65 7.03
CA PHE A 92 4.88 6.01 7.17
C PHE A 92 3.43 6.02 7.66
N VAL A 93 3.20 6.62 8.83
CA VAL A 93 1.87 6.72 9.47
C VAL A 93 1.63 8.15 9.92
N THR A 94 0.52 8.75 9.48
CA THR A 94 0.19 10.14 9.80
C THR A 94 -0.51 10.31 11.14
N ARG A 95 -1.33 9.33 11.56
CA ARG A 95 -2.06 9.36 12.85
C ARG A 95 -2.13 7.96 13.50
N PRO A 96 -1.05 7.50 14.17
CA PRO A 96 -0.96 6.16 14.78
C PRO A 96 -2.13 5.77 15.69
N PRO A 97 -2.72 6.67 16.51
CA PRO A 97 -3.86 6.30 17.34
C PRO A 97 -5.16 5.97 16.57
N CYS A 98 -5.25 6.40 15.30
CA CYS A 98 -6.42 6.21 14.44
C CYS A 98 -6.23 5.02 13.50
N TYR A 99 -5.04 4.98 12.88
CA TYR A 99 -4.61 3.98 11.92
C TYR A 99 -3.12 3.75 12.13
N ASP A 100 -2.68 2.51 12.03
CA ASP A 100 -1.29 2.15 12.21
C ASP A 100 -0.85 1.09 11.20
N LEU A 101 0.45 0.88 11.08
CA LEU A 101 1.04 -0.13 10.21
C LEU A 101 2.21 -0.84 10.90
N ARG A 102 2.40 -2.13 10.60
CA ARG A 102 3.56 -2.90 11.07
C ARG A 102 4.12 -3.75 9.94
N THR A 103 5.38 -3.52 9.61
CA THR A 103 6.12 -4.29 8.61
C THR A 103 6.68 -5.59 9.20
N GLY A 104 6.96 -6.54 8.34
CA GLY A 104 7.62 -7.80 8.69
C GLY A 104 8.21 -8.50 7.47
N LYS A 105 9.07 -9.49 7.73
CA LYS A 105 9.64 -10.35 6.69
C LYS A 105 9.70 -11.79 7.19
N ASP A 106 9.13 -12.72 6.43
CA ASP A 106 9.26 -14.16 6.68
C ASP A 106 9.15 -14.99 5.39
N ASN A 107 9.41 -16.29 5.49
CA ASN A 107 9.44 -17.19 4.32
C ASN A 107 8.07 -17.44 3.68
N LYS A 108 6.96 -17.22 4.41
CA LYS A 108 5.59 -17.50 3.96
C LYS A 108 4.98 -16.27 3.29
N PHE A 109 5.15 -15.10 3.91
CA PHE A 109 4.57 -13.84 3.47
C PHE A 109 5.55 -12.94 2.73
N GLY A 110 6.83 -13.32 2.60
CA GLY A 110 7.85 -12.49 1.98
C GLY A 110 8.05 -11.21 2.78
N VAL A 111 8.33 -10.09 2.10
CA VAL A 111 8.19 -8.76 2.70
C VAL A 111 6.70 -8.41 2.76
N PHE A 112 6.22 -8.03 3.94
CA PHE A 112 4.80 -7.77 4.18
C PHE A 112 4.58 -6.62 5.16
N PHE A 113 3.34 -6.15 5.23
CA PHE A 113 2.90 -5.32 6.34
C PHE A 113 1.43 -5.58 6.69
N TYR A 114 1.12 -5.47 7.98
CA TYR A 114 -0.23 -5.31 8.47
C TYR A 114 -0.57 -3.82 8.55
N PHE A 115 -1.82 -3.47 8.30
CA PHE A 115 -2.31 -2.10 8.39
C PHE A 115 -3.78 -2.08 8.81
N GLY A 116 -4.20 -0.96 9.38
CA GLY A 116 -5.60 -0.70 9.63
C GLY A 116 -5.83 0.14 10.88
N GLY A 117 -7.10 0.24 11.25
CA GLY A 117 -7.55 0.95 12.44
C GLY A 117 -8.98 1.45 12.26
N PRO A 118 -9.68 1.71 13.37
CA PRO A 118 -11.10 2.03 13.34
C PRO A 118 -11.38 3.47 12.89
N GLY A 119 -10.36 4.32 12.78
CA GLY A 119 -10.55 5.76 12.68
C GLY A 119 -10.91 6.32 14.04
N TYR A 120 -12.14 6.81 14.20
CA TYR A 120 -12.62 7.44 15.43
C TYR A 120 -12.68 6.44 16.60
N SER A 121 -12.03 6.78 17.71
CA SER A 121 -12.03 6.00 18.94
C SER A 121 -11.69 6.88 20.16
N ALA A 122 -11.76 6.33 21.38
CA ALA A 122 -11.33 7.08 22.57
C ALA A 122 -9.88 7.58 22.48
N ASN A 123 -9.03 6.88 21.72
CA ASN A 123 -7.62 7.22 21.50
C ASN A 123 -7.40 8.06 20.23
N CYS A 124 -8.41 8.19 19.37
CA CYS A 124 -8.39 8.98 18.15
C CYS A 124 -9.65 9.83 18.05
N GLN A 125 -9.53 11.07 18.51
CA GLN A 125 -10.58 12.08 18.44
C GLN A 125 -10.45 12.93 17.19
#